data_AF-A0A522MMR4-F1
#
_entry.id   AF-A0A522MMR4-F1
#
_cell.length_a   1.000
_cell.length_b   1.000
_cell.length_c   1.000
_cell.angle_alpha   90.00
_cell.angle_beta   90.00
_cell.angle_gamma   90.00
#
_symmetry.space_group_name_H-M   'P 1'
#
loop_
_entity.id
_entity.type
_entity.pdbx_description
1 polymer ?
#
loop_
_entity_poly.entity_id
_entity_poly.type
_entity_poly.pdbx_seq_one_letter_code
_entity_poly.pdbx_strand_id
1 'polypeptide(L)'
;MRRHITSRIGLTRFAITVLGLTSAAAAAAAPVLVSGPSPFATCTIGGPGTNFVNAEVEPWVAVNPANPSNVIGAWQQDRWSNGGAHGLVAGYSFDGGQTWRQTNLPFSACAGGLGYERASDPWVSIGPDGTAYTVSISFNQSNNSNSVAAAVSNDGGQTWNNLSVLIADNEPSTQFFNDKESVTADPLKAGVAYAVWDRLEEPNSNPYADLHAQAYRGPTYFSKTVDGGKTWSAPAQIVKVPSRQQTIGNQIVVNRQDGTLYDFFDLITPPQQPSPYKVAFIKSTDGGATWTSPRVIANLQTVATVDPNTGEALRTGDIIPEPAIDPATGQLYVVWQDARFNGGKYDEIALSTSSDGGNSWSAPILVNTPTGKLAFNPSVRVNSAGKVAVTYYDLRNLAAGDTSTLPTDYWMTTSADGGKTFGNETHLAGSFDLKTAPYAEGYFVGDYEGLEARGTSFLPFFVQTNSGNTANPTDVFAAP
;
A
#
# COMPACT_ATOMS: atom_id res chain seq x y z
N MET A 1 -13.18 -43.34 88.70
CA MET A 1 -14.00 -42.62 87.70
C MET A 1 -13.12 -42.19 86.55
N ARG A 2 -13.26 -42.84 85.39
CA ARG A 2 -12.51 -42.58 84.16
C ARG A 2 -12.98 -41.26 83.54
N ARG A 3 -12.08 -40.32 83.25
CA ARG A 3 -12.37 -39.11 82.45
C ARG A 3 -12.13 -39.44 80.97
N HIS A 4 -13.20 -39.36 80.17
CA HIS A 4 -13.15 -39.42 78.72
C HIS A 4 -12.63 -38.09 78.16
N ILE A 5 -11.64 -38.14 77.29
CA ILE A 5 -11.21 -37.03 76.43
C ILE A 5 -11.79 -37.30 75.04
N THR A 6 -12.69 -36.44 74.58
CA THR A 6 -13.25 -36.44 73.23
C THR A 6 -12.42 -35.51 72.34
N SER A 7 -11.80 -36.08 71.29
CA SER A 7 -11.13 -35.33 70.22
C SER A 7 -12.17 -34.84 69.21
N ARG A 8 -12.24 -33.52 68.97
CA ARG A 8 -13.02 -32.93 67.88
C ARG A 8 -12.11 -32.79 66.65
N ILE A 9 -12.35 -33.61 65.63
CA ILE A 9 -11.77 -33.44 64.29
C ILE A 9 -12.68 -32.48 63.52
N GLY A 10 -12.20 -31.27 63.24
CA GLY A 10 -12.86 -30.34 62.33
C GLY A 10 -12.50 -30.67 60.88
N LEU A 11 -13.49 -31.03 60.05
CA LEU A 11 -13.33 -31.09 58.61
C LEU A 11 -13.39 -29.67 58.03
N THR A 12 -12.25 -29.13 57.61
CA THR A 12 -12.20 -27.89 56.83
C THR A 12 -12.41 -28.23 55.36
N ARG A 13 -13.57 -27.90 54.80
CA ARG A 13 -13.84 -27.99 53.35
C ARG A 13 -13.09 -26.86 52.64
N PHE A 14 -12.05 -27.19 51.87
CA PHE A 14 -11.46 -26.27 50.90
C PHE A 14 -12.38 -26.19 49.68
N ALA A 15 -13.02 -25.03 49.48
CA ALA A 15 -13.64 -24.70 48.22
C ALA A 15 -12.53 -24.29 47.23
N ILE A 16 -12.34 -25.08 46.17
CA ILE A 16 -11.48 -24.72 45.05
C ILE A 16 -12.30 -23.79 44.17
N THR A 17 -12.02 -22.49 44.24
CA THR A 17 -12.58 -21.50 43.32
C THR A 17 -11.77 -21.57 42.02
N VAL A 18 -12.33 -22.21 41.00
CA VAL A 18 -11.80 -22.13 39.63
C VAL A 18 -12.11 -20.72 39.12
N LEU A 19 -11.12 -19.82 39.13
CA LEU A 19 -11.22 -18.56 38.40
C LEU A 19 -11.16 -18.89 36.91
N GLY A 20 -12.31 -18.85 36.24
CA GLY A 20 -12.37 -18.76 34.79
C GLY A 20 -11.77 -17.42 34.37
N LEU A 21 -10.59 -17.44 33.77
CA LEU A 21 -10.06 -16.31 33.01
C LEU A 21 -10.88 -16.20 31.73
N THR A 22 -11.94 -15.40 31.78
CA THR A 22 -12.58 -14.91 30.55
C THR A 22 -11.58 -13.98 29.88
N SER A 23 -10.96 -14.43 28.79
CA SER A 23 -10.25 -13.57 27.86
C SER A 23 -11.26 -12.64 27.20
N ALA A 24 -11.48 -11.46 27.77
CA ALA A 24 -12.14 -10.39 27.04
C ALA A 24 -11.27 -10.08 25.83
N ALA A 25 -11.80 -10.33 24.62
CA ALA A 25 -11.19 -9.80 23.41
C ALA A 25 -11.15 -8.29 23.56
N ALA A 26 -9.96 -7.71 23.66
CA ALA A 26 -9.80 -6.26 23.63
C ALA A 26 -10.26 -5.80 22.25
N ALA A 27 -11.41 -5.13 22.18
CA ALA A 27 -11.82 -4.45 20.96
C ALA A 27 -10.75 -3.41 20.61
N ALA A 28 -10.36 -3.34 19.33
CA ALA A 28 -9.50 -2.27 18.85
C ALA A 28 -10.14 -0.92 19.16
N ALA A 29 -9.31 0.10 19.45
CA ALA A 29 -9.81 1.46 19.55
C ALA A 29 -10.41 1.88 18.20
N ALA A 30 -11.43 2.74 18.23
CA ALA A 30 -12.03 3.25 17.01
C ALA A 30 -10.97 4.01 16.17
N PRO A 31 -10.96 3.85 14.84
CA PRO A 31 -10.06 4.60 13.96
C PRO A 31 -10.26 6.12 14.10
N VAL A 32 -9.18 6.86 13.94
CA VAL A 32 -9.12 8.32 13.95
C VAL A 32 -9.28 8.84 12.52
N LEU A 33 -10.23 9.75 12.29
CA LEU A 33 -10.40 10.44 11.01
C LEU A 33 -9.19 11.36 10.74
N VAL A 34 -8.61 11.23 9.54
CA VAL A 34 -7.42 11.98 9.10
C VAL A 34 -7.75 12.98 8.00
N SER A 35 -8.57 12.57 7.03
CA SER A 35 -9.05 13.43 5.94
C SER A 35 -10.05 14.47 6.45
N GLY A 36 -10.41 15.41 5.57
CA GLY A 36 -11.35 16.48 5.83
C GLY A 36 -11.86 17.04 4.49
N PRO A 37 -12.68 18.11 4.51
CA PRO A 37 -13.22 18.68 3.28
C PRO A 37 -12.14 19.02 2.26
N SER A 38 -12.41 18.74 0.99
CA SER A 38 -11.44 18.92 -0.09
C SER A 38 -10.90 20.36 -0.15
N PRO A 39 -9.56 20.55 -0.11
CA PRO A 39 -8.93 21.84 -0.38
C PRO A 39 -9.03 22.24 -1.86
N PHE A 40 -9.48 21.35 -2.76
CA PHE A 40 -9.58 21.57 -4.20
C PHE A 40 -11.03 21.67 -4.69
N ALA A 41 -12.01 21.78 -3.78
CA ALA A 41 -13.44 21.82 -4.13
C ALA A 41 -13.85 22.93 -5.11
N THR A 42 -13.08 24.02 -5.19
CA THR A 42 -13.30 25.14 -6.14
C THR A 42 -12.44 25.05 -7.40
N CYS A 43 -11.53 24.07 -7.48
CA CYS A 43 -10.70 23.87 -8.67
C CYS A 43 -11.55 23.33 -9.83
N THR A 44 -11.29 23.86 -11.02
CA THR A 44 -11.97 23.45 -12.26
C THR A 44 -11.02 22.82 -13.28
N ILE A 45 -9.76 22.63 -12.89
CA ILE A 45 -8.71 21.99 -13.71
C ILE A 45 -8.85 20.48 -13.57
N GLY A 46 -8.63 19.73 -14.64
CA GLY A 46 -8.65 18.26 -14.58
C GLY A 46 -9.12 17.59 -15.86
N GLY A 47 -9.67 18.32 -16.83
CA GLY A 47 -10.09 17.73 -18.12
C GLY A 47 -11.37 16.88 -18.03
N PRO A 48 -11.63 15.98 -19.01
CA PRO A 48 -12.86 15.19 -19.08
C PRO A 48 -12.94 14.08 -18.03
N GLY A 49 -14.16 13.73 -17.64
CA GLY A 49 -14.47 12.67 -16.66
C GLY A 49 -15.43 13.17 -15.60
N THR A 50 -15.77 12.30 -14.65
CA THR A 50 -16.49 12.69 -13.43
C THR A 50 -15.49 12.84 -12.31
N ASN A 51 -15.46 14.00 -11.67
CA ASN A 51 -14.74 14.20 -10.43
C ASN A 51 -15.64 13.87 -9.23
N PHE A 52 -15.17 13.01 -8.35
CA PHE A 52 -15.77 12.74 -7.05
C PHE A 52 -15.09 13.63 -5.99
N VAL A 53 -15.65 14.81 -5.74
CA VAL A 53 -15.14 15.75 -4.72
C VAL A 53 -15.27 15.12 -3.32
N ASN A 54 -14.28 15.35 -2.46
CA ASN A 54 -14.12 14.68 -1.16
C ASN A 54 -14.02 13.15 -1.27
N ALA A 55 -13.41 12.67 -2.36
CA ALA A 55 -13.06 11.26 -2.49
C ALA A 55 -11.55 11.10 -2.31
N GLU A 56 -11.18 10.52 -1.18
CA GLU A 56 -9.83 10.08 -0.89
C GLU A 56 -9.64 8.62 -1.28
N VAL A 57 -8.51 8.32 -1.92
CA VAL A 57 -8.10 6.95 -2.30
C VAL A 57 -6.58 6.80 -2.23
N GLU A 58 -6.11 5.55 -2.22
CA GLU A 58 -4.69 5.18 -2.26
C GLU A 58 -3.84 5.83 -1.17
N PRO A 59 -4.16 5.58 0.11
CA PRO A 59 -3.42 6.19 1.19
C PRO A 59 -2.10 5.44 1.45
N TRP A 60 -1.05 6.20 1.78
CA TRP A 60 0.23 5.67 2.27
C TRP A 60 0.66 6.37 3.55
N VAL A 61 1.48 5.71 4.38
CA VAL A 61 1.92 6.26 5.67
C VAL A 61 3.38 5.94 5.97
N ALA A 62 4.05 6.86 6.65
CA ALA A 62 5.38 6.69 7.20
C ALA A 62 5.45 7.21 8.65
N VAL A 63 6.16 6.46 9.49
CA VAL A 63 6.46 6.84 10.89
C VAL A 63 7.91 7.27 10.97
N ASN A 64 8.16 8.43 11.57
CA ASN A 64 9.51 8.97 11.67
C ASN A 64 10.37 8.09 12.60
N PRO A 65 11.45 7.47 12.11
CA PRO A 65 12.27 6.57 12.91
C PRO A 65 13.03 7.26 14.04
N ALA A 66 13.28 8.57 13.93
CA ALA A 66 13.92 9.38 14.96
C ALA A 66 12.92 9.91 16.01
N ASN A 67 11.64 10.00 15.66
CA ASN A 67 10.58 10.46 16.54
C ASN A 67 9.26 9.75 16.20
N PRO A 68 8.94 8.61 16.84
CA PRO A 68 7.73 7.85 16.54
C PRO A 68 6.41 8.57 16.83
N SER A 69 6.43 9.76 17.45
CA SER A 69 5.24 10.61 17.57
C SER A 69 4.97 11.42 16.31
N ASN A 70 5.96 11.59 15.42
CA ASN A 70 5.77 12.20 14.12
C ASN A 70 5.40 11.14 13.08
N VAL A 71 4.21 11.30 12.49
CA VAL A 71 3.66 10.42 11.46
C VAL A 71 3.22 11.28 10.30
N ILE A 72 3.48 10.82 9.08
CA ILE A 72 3.05 11.48 7.86
C ILE A 72 2.30 10.46 7.01
N GLY A 73 1.09 10.80 6.61
CA GLY A 73 0.31 10.05 5.62
C GLY A 73 0.08 10.90 4.37
N ALA A 74 -0.19 10.27 3.23
CA ALA A 74 -0.54 10.94 1.99
C ALA A 74 -1.62 10.17 1.23
N TRP A 75 -2.47 10.87 0.46
CA TRP A 75 -3.57 10.27 -0.31
C TRP A 75 -3.94 11.14 -1.52
N GLN A 76 -4.63 10.51 -2.49
CA GLN A 76 -5.26 11.23 -3.59
C GLN A 76 -6.50 11.97 -3.11
N GLN A 77 -6.70 13.22 -3.53
CA GLN A 77 -7.84 14.03 -3.14
C GLN A 77 -8.66 14.48 -4.35
N ASP A 78 -9.95 14.16 -4.32
CA ASP A 78 -10.92 14.38 -5.40
C ASP A 78 -10.63 13.49 -6.61
N ARG A 79 -10.84 12.18 -6.41
CA ARG A 79 -10.60 11.15 -7.43
C ARG A 79 -11.45 11.38 -8.68
N TRP A 80 -10.83 11.21 -9.85
CA TRP A 80 -11.54 11.18 -11.13
C TRP A 80 -11.92 9.74 -11.54
N SER A 81 -13.04 9.61 -12.23
CA SER A 81 -13.56 8.34 -12.75
C SER A 81 -12.66 7.65 -13.78
N ASN A 82 -11.67 8.36 -14.33
CA ASN A 82 -10.80 7.92 -15.41
C ASN A 82 -9.32 8.20 -15.16
N GLY A 83 -8.89 8.23 -13.88
CA GLY A 83 -7.47 8.31 -13.50
C GLY A 83 -7.07 9.60 -12.78
N GLY A 84 -6.18 9.48 -11.81
CA GLY A 84 -5.69 10.58 -10.97
C GLY A 84 -6.76 11.32 -10.16
N ALA A 85 -6.31 12.36 -9.48
CA ALA A 85 -7.11 13.23 -8.62
C ALA A 85 -6.81 14.71 -8.92
N HIS A 86 -7.63 15.64 -8.43
CA HIS A 86 -7.29 17.07 -8.54
C HIS A 86 -5.91 17.39 -7.95
N GLY A 87 -5.56 16.72 -6.87
CA GLY A 87 -4.26 16.85 -6.25
C GLY A 87 -4.07 15.82 -5.16
N LEU A 88 -2.98 15.96 -4.43
CA LEU A 88 -2.63 15.07 -3.34
C LEU A 88 -2.53 15.88 -2.06
N VAL A 89 -2.93 15.27 -0.95
CA VAL A 89 -2.87 15.87 0.38
C VAL A 89 -1.98 14.99 1.26
N ALA A 90 -1.18 15.64 2.09
CA ALA A 90 -0.44 14.99 3.17
C ALA A 90 -1.07 15.36 4.53
N GLY A 91 -1.32 14.35 5.34
CA GLY A 91 -1.64 14.48 6.76
C GLY A 91 -0.38 14.35 7.60
N TYR A 92 -0.23 15.16 8.64
CA TYR A 92 0.86 15.03 9.60
C TYR A 92 0.35 15.05 11.05
N SER A 93 1.02 14.27 11.89
CA SER A 93 0.75 14.14 13.32
C SER A 93 2.05 14.32 14.13
N PHE A 94 1.92 14.78 15.37
CA PHE A 94 3.01 14.91 16.34
C PHE A 94 2.70 14.20 17.68
N ASP A 95 1.62 13.43 17.74
CA ASP A 95 1.18 12.68 18.92
C ASP A 95 0.98 11.18 18.61
N GLY A 96 1.63 10.69 17.55
CA GLY A 96 1.63 9.29 17.16
C GLY A 96 0.40 8.86 16.36
N GLY A 97 -0.30 9.79 15.72
CA GLY A 97 -1.47 9.53 14.89
C GLY A 97 -2.81 9.77 15.59
N GLN A 98 -2.82 10.40 16.78
CA GLN A 98 -4.05 10.68 17.53
C GLN A 98 -4.75 11.95 17.06
N THR A 99 -3.98 12.95 16.62
CA THR A 99 -4.49 14.15 15.96
C THR A 99 -3.70 14.46 14.70
N TRP A 100 -4.38 15.03 13.71
CA TRP A 100 -3.85 15.27 12.38
C TRP A 100 -4.12 16.70 11.92
N ARG A 101 -3.20 17.19 11.08
CA ARG A 101 -3.34 18.41 10.28
C ARG A 101 -2.97 18.07 8.84
N GLN A 102 -3.38 18.93 7.91
CA GLN A 102 -3.21 18.67 6.49
C GLN A 102 -2.39 19.76 5.80
N THR A 103 -1.75 19.37 4.71
CA THR A 103 -1.05 20.26 3.78
C THR A 103 -1.16 19.69 2.37
N ASN A 104 -1.23 20.56 1.36
CA ASN A 104 -1.30 20.12 -0.03
C ASN A 104 0.11 19.72 -0.52
N LEU A 105 0.20 18.65 -1.30
CA LEU A 105 1.45 18.28 -1.97
C LEU A 105 1.54 18.99 -3.34
N PRO A 106 2.72 19.52 -3.72
CA PRO A 106 2.85 20.44 -4.85
C PRO A 106 2.95 19.74 -6.23
N PHE A 107 2.10 18.74 -6.48
CA PHE A 107 2.16 17.88 -7.68
C PHE A 107 1.11 18.21 -8.75
N SER A 108 0.18 19.13 -8.49
CA SER A 108 -0.82 19.53 -9.48
C SER A 108 -1.07 21.03 -9.50
N ALA A 109 -1.72 21.49 -10.57
CA ALA A 109 -2.08 22.88 -10.75
C ALA A 109 -3.10 23.33 -9.70
N CYS A 110 -4.03 22.47 -9.29
CA CYS A 110 -4.97 22.75 -8.20
C CYS A 110 -4.26 22.97 -6.85
N ALA A 111 -3.12 22.30 -6.64
CA ALA A 111 -2.28 22.49 -5.45
C ALA A 111 -1.35 23.72 -5.53
N GLY A 112 -1.36 24.46 -6.65
CA GLY A 112 -0.41 25.56 -6.90
C GLY A 112 1.03 25.10 -7.10
N GLY A 113 1.23 23.82 -7.44
CA GLY A 113 2.52 23.17 -7.65
C GLY A 113 2.86 23.04 -9.13
N LEU A 114 3.21 21.82 -9.56
CA LEU A 114 3.45 21.53 -10.98
C LEU A 114 2.23 21.89 -11.84
N GLY A 115 2.48 22.32 -13.08
CA GLY A 115 1.42 22.75 -14.01
C GLY A 115 0.60 21.63 -14.65
N TYR A 116 0.57 20.44 -14.05
CA TYR A 116 -0.21 19.30 -14.53
C TYR A 116 -1.64 19.35 -14.02
N GLU A 117 -2.57 18.81 -14.82
CA GLU A 117 -4.00 18.84 -14.51
C GLU A 117 -4.37 17.94 -13.33
N ARG A 118 -3.69 16.80 -13.18
CA ARG A 118 -3.95 15.79 -12.17
C ARG A 118 -2.66 15.27 -11.55
N ALA A 119 -2.79 14.71 -10.35
CA ALA A 119 -1.75 13.94 -9.69
C ALA A 119 -2.32 12.63 -9.14
N SER A 120 -1.48 11.62 -8.96
CA SER A 120 -1.88 10.28 -8.48
C SER A 120 -0.78 9.66 -7.62
N ASP A 121 -1.08 8.50 -7.07
CA ASP A 121 -0.13 7.53 -6.50
C ASP A 121 0.84 8.10 -5.43
N PRO A 122 0.35 8.92 -4.48
CA PRO A 122 1.23 9.54 -3.50
C PRO A 122 1.93 8.50 -2.63
N TRP A 123 3.24 8.67 -2.48
CA TRP A 123 4.05 7.88 -1.57
C TRP A 123 4.84 8.76 -0.62
N VAL A 124 5.15 8.26 0.58
CA VAL A 124 5.98 8.98 1.56
C VAL A 124 6.90 8.02 2.32
N SER A 125 8.13 8.46 2.59
CA SER A 125 9.11 7.75 3.40
C SER A 125 9.97 8.73 4.21
N ILE A 126 10.42 8.33 5.40
CA ILE A 126 11.15 9.21 6.33
C ILE A 126 12.52 8.61 6.66
N GLY A 127 13.57 9.39 6.42
CA GLY A 127 14.95 9.00 6.69
C GLY A 127 15.31 9.00 8.19
N PRO A 128 16.48 8.45 8.55
CA PRO A 128 16.94 8.38 9.93
C PRO A 128 17.21 9.77 10.57
N ASP A 129 17.35 10.81 9.74
CA ASP A 129 17.50 12.21 10.13
C ASP A 129 16.14 12.95 10.28
N GLY A 130 15.03 12.27 10.02
CA GLY A 130 13.69 12.85 10.04
C GLY A 130 13.31 13.61 8.77
N THR A 131 14.17 13.66 7.75
CA THR A 131 13.79 14.20 6.43
C THR A 131 12.77 13.28 5.78
N ALA A 132 11.61 13.82 5.42
CA ALA A 132 10.57 13.09 4.72
C ALA A 132 10.65 13.37 3.22
N TYR A 133 10.54 12.32 2.42
CA TYR A 133 10.50 12.36 0.97
C TYR A 133 9.13 11.90 0.51
N THR A 134 8.55 12.62 -0.43
CA THR A 134 7.33 12.20 -1.12
C THR A 134 7.56 12.21 -2.62
N VAL A 135 6.91 11.28 -3.32
CA VAL A 135 6.94 11.17 -4.77
C VAL A 135 5.50 11.01 -5.27
N SER A 136 5.25 11.43 -6.51
CA SER A 136 3.96 11.31 -7.19
C SER A 136 4.11 11.33 -8.71
N ILE A 137 3.17 10.71 -9.44
CA ILE A 137 2.88 11.04 -10.84
C ILE A 137 2.07 12.31 -10.97
N SER A 138 2.39 13.09 -11.98
CA SER A 138 1.62 14.26 -12.40
C SER A 138 1.38 14.21 -13.89
N PHE A 139 0.15 14.39 -14.34
CA PHE A 139 -0.20 14.22 -15.75
C PHE A 139 -1.36 15.13 -16.19
N ASN A 140 -1.47 15.30 -17.50
CA ASN A 140 -2.60 15.96 -18.14
C ASN A 140 -3.58 14.93 -18.69
N GLN A 141 -4.87 15.21 -18.60
CA GLN A 141 -5.89 14.49 -19.33
C GLN A 141 -6.13 15.12 -20.71
N SER A 142 -5.84 16.41 -20.89
CA SER A 142 -5.99 17.12 -22.16
C SER A 142 -4.93 16.78 -23.22
N ASN A 143 -3.81 16.21 -22.81
CA ASN A 143 -2.72 15.75 -23.68
C ASN A 143 -1.86 14.71 -22.93
N ASN A 144 -0.92 14.06 -23.61
CA ASN A 144 -0.13 12.98 -23.00
C ASN A 144 1.03 13.45 -22.09
N SER A 145 1.09 14.72 -21.70
CA SER A 145 2.17 15.20 -20.83
C SER A 145 2.06 14.55 -19.46
N ASN A 146 3.13 13.89 -19.01
CA ASN A 146 3.19 13.25 -17.70
C ASN A 146 4.61 13.30 -17.10
N SER A 147 4.72 13.10 -15.79
CA SER A 147 5.97 13.18 -15.06
C SER A 147 5.93 12.37 -13.76
N VAL A 148 7.10 12.00 -13.27
CA VAL A 148 7.31 11.62 -11.87
C VAL A 148 8.09 12.74 -11.20
N ALA A 149 7.63 13.19 -10.04
CA ALA A 149 8.28 14.25 -9.29
C ALA A 149 8.37 13.92 -7.80
N ALA A 150 9.36 14.51 -7.13
CA ALA A 150 9.58 14.35 -5.70
C ALA A 150 9.59 15.71 -4.98
N ALA A 151 9.20 15.71 -3.71
CA ALA A 151 9.30 16.85 -2.80
C ALA A 151 9.78 16.39 -1.41
N VAL A 152 10.22 17.34 -0.58
CA VAL A 152 10.88 17.06 0.70
C VAL A 152 10.28 17.90 1.82
N SER A 153 10.05 17.29 2.98
CA SER A 153 9.75 17.98 4.23
C SER A 153 10.87 17.78 5.25
N ASN A 154 11.21 18.87 5.95
CA ASN A 154 12.20 18.88 7.03
C ASN A 154 11.57 19.34 8.37
N ASP A 155 10.25 19.48 8.41
CA ASP A 155 9.49 20.00 9.56
C ASP A 155 8.36 19.06 9.98
N GLY A 156 8.53 17.76 9.71
CA GLY A 156 7.61 16.70 10.11
C GLY A 156 6.33 16.62 9.27
N GLY A 157 6.37 17.07 8.01
CA GLY A 157 5.24 17.03 7.08
C GLY A 157 4.41 18.31 7.02
N GLN A 158 4.83 19.39 7.68
CA GLN A 158 4.08 20.66 7.68
C GLN A 158 4.23 21.40 6.35
N THR A 159 5.45 21.45 5.81
CA THR A 159 5.74 22.07 4.52
C THR A 159 6.54 21.14 3.61
N TRP A 160 6.31 21.26 2.30
CA TRP A 160 6.95 20.46 1.26
C TRP A 160 7.68 21.39 0.29
N ASN A 161 9.00 21.23 0.20
CA ASN A 161 9.91 22.07 -0.56
C ASN A 161 10.76 21.18 -1.50
N ASN A 162 11.73 21.77 -2.21
CA ASN A 162 12.64 21.07 -3.13
C ASN A 162 11.91 20.22 -4.19
N LEU A 163 10.78 20.73 -4.70
CA LEU A 163 10.04 20.08 -5.78
C LEU A 163 10.96 19.85 -6.99
N SER A 164 11.15 18.59 -7.33
CA SER A 164 12.08 18.13 -8.36
C SER A 164 11.37 17.19 -9.32
N VAL A 165 11.34 17.53 -10.60
CA VAL A 165 10.87 16.63 -11.66
C VAL A 165 11.97 15.61 -11.95
N LEU A 166 11.69 14.32 -11.73
CA LEU A 166 12.64 13.23 -11.92
C LEU A 166 12.69 12.78 -13.39
N ILE A 167 11.52 12.77 -14.03
CA ILE A 167 11.35 12.53 -15.46
C ILE A 167 10.08 13.27 -15.93
N ALA A 168 10.08 13.75 -17.17
CA ALA A 168 8.90 14.28 -17.82
C ALA A 168 8.84 13.82 -19.27
N ASP A 169 7.70 13.26 -19.66
CA ASP A 169 7.37 12.84 -21.00
C ASP A 169 6.29 13.79 -21.54
N ASN A 170 6.73 14.88 -22.16
CA ASN A 170 5.86 15.94 -22.70
C ASN A 170 5.79 15.86 -24.24
N GLU A 171 5.58 14.66 -24.75
CA GLU A 171 5.58 14.37 -26.19
C GLU A 171 4.17 14.40 -26.77
N PRO A 172 3.99 14.78 -28.05
CA PRO A 172 2.67 14.81 -28.70
C PRO A 172 2.07 13.41 -28.92
N SER A 173 2.89 12.37 -28.80
CA SER A 173 2.47 10.96 -28.89
C SER A 173 2.09 10.39 -27.54
N THR A 174 1.16 9.43 -27.54
CA THR A 174 0.81 8.57 -26.38
C THR A 174 1.87 7.49 -26.08
N GLN A 175 3.11 7.69 -26.53
CA GLN A 175 4.13 6.66 -26.51
C GLN A 175 4.54 6.29 -25.08
N PHE A 176 4.59 7.27 -24.18
CA PHE A 176 5.16 7.08 -22.85
C PHE A 176 4.22 7.55 -21.75
N PHE A 177 4.10 6.72 -20.73
CA PHE A 177 3.38 7.03 -19.50
C PHE A 177 4.17 6.50 -18.31
N ASN A 178 4.46 7.34 -17.33
CA ASN A 178 5.08 6.91 -16.08
C ASN A 178 3.98 6.54 -15.09
N ASP A 179 4.15 5.46 -14.34
CA ASP A 179 3.13 4.94 -13.44
C ASP A 179 3.73 4.25 -12.21
N LYS A 180 2.91 4.15 -11.15
CA LYS A 180 3.16 3.40 -9.90
C LYS A 180 4.55 3.61 -9.30
N GLU A 181 4.88 4.87 -9.03
CA GLU A 181 6.08 5.25 -8.31
C GLU A 181 6.03 4.94 -6.81
N SER A 182 7.19 4.73 -6.22
CA SER A 182 7.38 4.72 -4.78
C SER A 182 8.69 5.39 -4.40
N VAL A 183 8.79 5.84 -3.15
CA VAL A 183 10.04 6.38 -2.58
C VAL A 183 10.41 5.68 -1.28
N THR A 184 11.68 5.33 -1.14
CA THR A 184 12.24 4.72 0.07
C THR A 184 13.44 5.52 0.56
N ALA A 185 13.34 6.11 1.75
CA ALA A 185 14.48 6.71 2.42
C ALA A 185 15.43 5.60 2.93
N ASP A 186 16.74 5.78 2.73
CA ASP A 186 17.74 4.81 3.19
C ASP A 186 17.81 4.84 4.73
N PRO A 187 17.46 3.75 5.43
CA PRO A 187 17.45 3.73 6.90
C PRO A 187 18.85 3.82 7.52
N LEU A 188 19.91 3.66 6.74
CA LEU A 188 21.30 3.71 7.19
C LEU A 188 22.00 5.02 6.84
N LYS A 189 21.45 5.81 5.91
CA LYS A 189 22.13 6.99 5.36
C LYS A 189 21.18 8.20 5.32
N ALA A 190 21.39 9.11 6.26
CA ALA A 190 20.75 10.43 6.25
C ALA A 190 20.94 11.13 4.90
N GLY A 191 19.91 11.83 4.42
CA GLY A 191 19.93 12.51 3.12
C GLY A 191 19.85 11.62 1.87
N VAL A 192 19.75 10.29 2.00
CA VAL A 192 19.65 9.37 0.86
C VAL A 192 18.24 8.80 0.74
N ALA A 193 17.69 8.85 -0.48
CA ALA A 193 16.42 8.21 -0.82
C ALA A 193 16.42 7.70 -2.27
N TYR A 194 15.59 6.70 -2.53
CA TYR A 194 15.47 6.00 -3.80
C TYR A 194 14.03 6.12 -4.31
N ALA A 195 13.86 6.54 -5.55
CA ALA A 195 12.58 6.53 -6.24
C ALA A 195 12.62 5.48 -7.36
N VAL A 196 11.56 4.68 -7.46
CA VAL A 196 11.36 3.67 -8.53
C VAL A 196 9.95 3.77 -9.08
N TRP A 197 9.77 3.43 -10.36
CA TRP A 197 8.48 3.46 -11.05
C TRP A 197 8.56 2.62 -12.33
N ASP A 198 7.43 2.24 -12.93
CA ASP A 198 7.42 1.72 -14.29
C ASP A 198 7.09 2.80 -15.32
N ARG A 199 7.63 2.64 -16.52
CA ARG A 199 7.34 3.54 -17.64
C ARG A 199 6.82 2.73 -18.80
N LEU A 200 5.53 2.91 -19.07
CA LEU A 200 4.84 2.31 -20.19
C LEU A 200 5.38 2.88 -21.50
N GLU A 201 5.64 2.00 -22.45
CA GLU A 201 6.16 2.30 -23.77
C GLU A 201 5.26 1.64 -24.82
N GLU A 202 4.37 2.42 -25.41
CA GLU A 202 3.55 2.00 -26.54
C GLU A 202 4.36 1.97 -27.84
N PRO A 203 3.94 1.20 -28.87
CA PRO A 203 4.51 1.30 -30.20
C PRO A 203 4.48 2.75 -30.70
N ASN A 204 5.52 3.17 -31.44
CA ASN A 204 5.56 4.53 -31.98
C ASN A 204 4.30 4.84 -32.80
N SER A 205 3.84 6.10 -32.74
CA SER A 205 2.60 6.60 -33.36
C SER A 205 2.64 6.62 -34.90
N ASN A 206 2.86 5.46 -35.52
CA ASN A 206 2.51 5.22 -36.91
C ASN A 206 1.07 4.69 -36.94
N PRO A 207 0.09 5.44 -37.47
CA PRO A 207 -1.32 5.04 -37.49
C PRO A 207 -1.61 3.76 -38.32
N TYR A 208 -0.61 3.24 -39.06
CA TYR A 208 -0.70 1.94 -39.75
C TYR A 208 -0.11 0.76 -38.94
N ALA A 209 0.61 1.03 -37.84
CA ALA A 209 1.17 0.01 -36.96
C ALA A 209 0.29 -0.29 -35.73
N ASP A 210 -0.57 0.66 -35.36
CA ASP A 210 -1.29 0.71 -34.07
C ASP A 210 -2.36 -0.39 -33.90
N LEU A 211 -2.93 -0.91 -34.99
CA LEU A 211 -3.99 -1.92 -34.89
C LEU A 211 -3.48 -3.35 -34.65
N HIS A 212 -2.16 -3.60 -34.78
CA HIS A 212 -1.56 -4.95 -34.68
C HIS A 212 -0.16 -5.00 -34.04
N ALA A 213 0.43 -3.89 -33.59
CA ALA A 213 1.79 -3.88 -33.04
C ALA A 213 1.83 -4.42 -31.61
N GLN A 214 2.28 -5.66 -31.48
CA GLN A 214 2.47 -6.31 -30.18
C GLN A 214 3.81 -5.89 -29.51
N ALA A 215 4.09 -4.58 -29.46
CA ALA A 215 5.38 -4.00 -29.08
C ALA A 215 5.42 -3.22 -27.76
N TYR A 216 4.32 -3.18 -27.00
CA TYR A 216 4.24 -2.56 -25.68
C TYR A 216 5.30 -3.10 -24.70
N ARG A 217 5.86 -2.23 -23.85
CA ARG A 217 6.80 -2.58 -22.78
C ARG A 217 6.54 -1.70 -21.55
N GLY A 218 6.84 -2.21 -20.37
CA GLY A 218 6.86 -1.39 -19.15
C GLY A 218 8.08 -1.69 -18.30
N PRO A 219 9.29 -1.19 -18.62
CA PRO A 219 10.45 -1.36 -17.77
C PRO A 219 10.41 -0.54 -16.47
N THR A 220 11.15 -0.99 -15.45
CA THR A 220 11.40 -0.24 -14.22
C THR A 220 12.49 0.83 -14.39
N TYR A 221 12.22 2.03 -13.91
CA TYR A 221 13.14 3.15 -13.79
C TYR A 221 13.49 3.45 -12.32
N PHE A 222 14.62 4.11 -12.14
CA PHE A 222 15.21 4.43 -10.83
C PHE A 222 15.83 5.82 -10.85
N SER A 223 15.68 6.55 -9.75
CA SER A 223 16.47 7.74 -9.44
C SER A 223 16.80 7.76 -7.95
N LYS A 224 17.91 8.42 -7.58
CA LYS A 224 18.28 8.59 -6.18
C LYS A 224 18.75 9.99 -5.86
N THR A 225 18.53 10.40 -4.62
CA THR A 225 19.18 11.54 -4.00
C THR A 225 20.19 11.08 -2.97
N VAL A 226 21.23 11.89 -2.75
CA VAL A 226 22.24 11.70 -1.69
C VAL A 226 22.50 12.98 -0.89
N ASP A 227 21.67 14.01 -1.11
CA ASP A 227 21.85 15.35 -0.56
C ASP A 227 20.57 15.93 0.08
N GLY A 228 19.66 15.06 0.50
CA GLY A 228 18.39 15.44 1.13
C GLY A 228 17.34 15.90 0.13
N GLY A 229 17.36 15.35 -1.09
CA GLY A 229 16.43 15.67 -2.17
C GLY A 229 16.64 17.06 -2.77
N LYS A 230 17.82 17.67 -2.61
CA LYS A 230 18.18 18.92 -3.33
C LYS A 230 18.44 18.63 -4.79
N THR A 231 19.06 17.48 -5.07
CA THR A 231 19.23 16.95 -6.42
C THR A 231 18.92 15.46 -6.45
N TRP A 232 18.50 15.00 -7.63
CA TRP A 232 18.24 13.60 -7.94
C TRP A 232 19.08 13.19 -9.15
N SER A 233 19.51 11.93 -9.20
CA SER A 233 20.21 11.40 -10.37
C SER A 233 19.31 11.38 -11.60
N ALA A 234 19.89 11.43 -12.80
CA ALA A 234 19.14 11.15 -14.01
C ALA A 234 18.44 9.77 -13.91
N PRO A 235 17.22 9.63 -14.46
CA PRO A 235 16.47 8.38 -14.41
C PRO A 235 17.23 7.27 -15.15
N ALA A 236 17.37 6.13 -14.52
CA ALA A 236 18.08 4.97 -15.05
C ALA A 236 17.14 3.76 -15.11
N GLN A 237 17.12 3.08 -16.25
CA GLN A 237 16.37 1.83 -16.40
C GLN A 237 17.07 0.68 -15.68
N ILE A 238 16.45 0.13 -14.63
CA ILE A 238 17.02 -0.93 -13.79
C ILE A 238 16.45 -2.32 -14.12
N VAL A 239 15.25 -2.39 -14.69
CA VAL A 239 14.70 -3.61 -15.28
C VAL A 239 14.49 -3.40 -16.77
N LYS A 240 15.09 -4.26 -17.58
CA LYS A 240 14.88 -4.28 -19.03
C LYS A 240 13.94 -5.41 -19.39
N VAL A 241 12.82 -5.05 -20.00
CA VAL A 241 11.82 -6.01 -20.47
C VAL A 241 11.76 -6.02 -22.00
N PRO A 242 11.63 -7.20 -22.64
CA PRO A 242 11.39 -7.28 -24.07
C PRO A 242 9.94 -6.87 -24.39
N SER A 243 9.60 -6.91 -25.67
CA SER A 243 8.25 -6.75 -26.20
C SER A 243 7.20 -7.58 -25.42
N ARG A 244 6.05 -6.98 -25.11
CA ARG A 244 4.90 -7.57 -24.40
C ARG A 244 5.21 -7.99 -22.96
N GLN A 245 6.14 -7.32 -22.33
CA GLN A 245 6.46 -7.54 -20.92
C GLN A 245 6.47 -6.21 -20.19
N GLN A 246 6.09 -6.24 -18.93
CA GLN A 246 5.97 -5.06 -18.09
C GLN A 246 6.31 -5.44 -16.64
N THR A 247 6.80 -4.46 -15.89
CA THR A 247 6.81 -4.43 -14.44
C THR A 247 5.74 -3.46 -13.96
N ILE A 248 5.12 -3.70 -12.82
CA ILE A 248 4.25 -2.71 -12.16
C ILE A 248 4.36 -2.84 -10.64
N GLY A 249 4.12 -1.74 -9.92
CA GLY A 249 4.13 -1.72 -8.45
C GLY A 249 5.53 -1.88 -7.87
N ASN A 250 6.51 -1.16 -8.42
CA ASN A 250 7.92 -1.26 -8.02
C ASN A 250 8.12 -0.64 -6.62
N GLN A 251 8.67 -1.40 -5.68
CA GLN A 251 8.87 -0.98 -4.29
C GLN A 251 10.21 -1.47 -3.74
N ILE A 252 11.00 -0.53 -3.21
CA ILE A 252 12.30 -0.83 -2.57
C ILE A 252 12.13 -1.04 -1.07
N VAL A 253 12.66 -2.16 -0.56
CA VAL A 253 13.00 -2.33 0.86
C VAL A 253 14.52 -2.41 1.04
N VAL A 254 15.03 -1.83 2.14
CA VAL A 254 16.48 -1.76 2.41
C VAL A 254 16.85 -2.65 3.59
N ASN A 255 17.83 -3.52 3.36
CA ASN A 255 18.43 -4.32 4.41
C ASN A 255 19.29 -3.44 5.33
N ARG A 256 18.87 -3.30 6.60
CA ARG A 256 19.61 -2.52 7.61
C ARG A 256 20.92 -3.15 8.05
N GLN A 257 21.16 -4.44 7.79
CA GLN A 257 22.40 -5.09 8.19
C GLN A 257 23.56 -4.82 7.21
N ASP A 258 23.28 -4.64 5.92
CA ASP A 258 24.33 -4.50 4.89
C ASP A 258 24.07 -3.42 3.84
N GLY A 259 22.91 -2.76 3.85
CA GLY A 259 22.53 -1.73 2.88
C GLY A 259 22.09 -2.27 1.51
N THR A 260 21.84 -3.57 1.38
CA THR A 260 21.30 -4.17 0.15
C THR A 260 19.90 -3.61 -0.12
N LEU A 261 19.67 -3.16 -1.35
CA LEU A 261 18.36 -2.76 -1.85
C LEU A 261 17.68 -3.96 -2.50
N TYR A 262 16.42 -4.20 -2.19
CA TYR A 262 15.57 -5.17 -2.86
C TYR A 262 14.38 -4.43 -3.47
N ASP A 263 14.24 -4.46 -4.78
CA ASP A 263 13.14 -3.85 -5.52
C ASP A 263 12.17 -4.96 -5.95
N PHE A 264 10.92 -4.90 -5.47
CA PHE A 264 9.86 -5.88 -5.71
C PHE A 264 8.82 -5.31 -6.67
N PHE A 265 8.24 -6.15 -7.51
CA PHE A 265 7.24 -5.77 -8.50
C PHE A 265 6.47 -7.00 -9.00
N ASP A 266 5.35 -6.77 -9.66
CA ASP A 266 4.77 -7.78 -10.56
C ASP A 266 5.47 -7.75 -11.91
N LEU A 267 5.94 -8.92 -12.37
CA LEU A 267 6.58 -9.15 -13.65
C LEU A 267 5.58 -9.80 -14.62
N ILE A 268 4.95 -8.96 -15.43
CA ILE A 268 3.94 -9.34 -16.41
C ILE A 268 4.62 -9.91 -17.65
N THR A 269 4.44 -11.20 -17.90
CA THR A 269 5.10 -11.90 -19.01
C THR A 269 4.20 -12.93 -19.68
N PRO A 270 4.30 -13.14 -21.01
CA PRO A 270 3.57 -14.23 -21.67
C PRO A 270 4.00 -15.61 -21.15
N PRO A 271 3.13 -16.65 -21.26
CA PRO A 271 1.78 -16.61 -21.82
C PRO A 271 0.75 -15.98 -20.86
N GLN A 272 -0.32 -15.40 -21.41
CA GLN A 272 -1.42 -14.83 -20.63
C GLN A 272 -2.24 -15.87 -19.84
N GLN A 273 -2.01 -17.17 -20.08
CA GLN A 273 -2.76 -18.27 -19.48
C GLN A 273 -1.80 -19.26 -18.80
N PRO A 274 -2.10 -19.75 -17.59
CA PRO A 274 -3.29 -19.43 -16.79
C PRO A 274 -3.24 -18.05 -16.11
N SER A 275 -2.07 -17.41 -16.02
CA SER A 275 -1.88 -16.03 -15.56
C SER A 275 -0.54 -15.49 -16.10
N PRO A 276 -0.46 -14.22 -16.57
CA PRO A 276 0.79 -13.59 -16.97
C PRO A 276 1.62 -13.02 -15.80
N TYR A 277 1.01 -12.92 -14.61
CA TYR A 277 1.53 -12.16 -13.46
C TYR A 277 2.47 -13.01 -12.60
N LYS A 278 3.55 -12.40 -12.11
CA LYS A 278 4.62 -13.05 -11.35
C LYS A 278 5.18 -12.07 -10.32
N VAL A 279 5.05 -12.42 -9.04
CA VAL A 279 5.78 -11.72 -7.98
C VAL A 279 7.27 -11.92 -8.21
N ALA A 280 8.02 -10.84 -8.38
CA ALA A 280 9.44 -10.88 -8.70
C ALA A 280 10.21 -9.78 -7.95
N PHE A 281 11.54 -9.91 -7.95
CA PHE A 281 12.41 -8.88 -7.42
C PHE A 281 13.77 -8.82 -8.13
N ILE A 282 14.45 -7.70 -8.00
CA ILE A 282 15.89 -7.52 -8.24
C ILE A 282 16.57 -7.01 -6.98
N LYS A 283 17.90 -7.12 -6.91
CA LYS A 283 18.67 -6.52 -5.80
C LYS A 283 19.92 -5.80 -6.24
N SER A 284 20.33 -4.82 -5.42
CA SER A 284 21.55 -4.05 -5.57
C SER A 284 22.33 -4.04 -4.26
N THR A 285 23.66 -4.18 -4.35
CA THR A 285 24.58 -4.15 -3.19
C THR A 285 25.51 -2.92 -3.20
N ASP A 286 25.32 -2.02 -4.17
CA ASP A 286 26.17 -0.84 -4.41
C ASP A 286 25.35 0.47 -4.44
N GLY A 287 24.21 0.49 -3.73
CA GLY A 287 23.34 1.66 -3.62
C GLY A 287 22.65 2.03 -4.94
N GLY A 288 22.23 1.02 -5.70
CA GLY A 288 21.46 1.15 -6.93
C GLY A 288 22.30 1.43 -8.18
N ALA A 289 23.62 1.27 -8.13
CA ALA A 289 24.47 1.49 -9.31
C ALA A 289 24.43 0.28 -10.27
N THR A 290 24.35 -0.93 -9.74
CA THR A 290 24.12 -2.16 -10.50
C THR A 290 23.05 -3.02 -9.83
N TRP A 291 22.35 -3.80 -10.66
CA TRP A 291 21.22 -4.63 -10.25
C TRP A 291 21.34 -6.03 -10.85
N THR A 292 20.83 -7.04 -10.13
CA THR A 292 20.68 -8.39 -10.66
C THR A 292 19.60 -8.47 -11.74
N SER A 293 19.57 -9.55 -12.52
CA SER A 293 18.40 -9.88 -13.35
C SER A 293 17.17 -10.21 -12.48
N PRO A 294 15.93 -10.01 -12.98
CA PRO A 294 14.71 -10.37 -12.26
C PRO A 294 14.69 -11.83 -11.82
N ARG A 295 14.28 -12.05 -10.57
CA ARG A 295 14.07 -13.38 -9.99
C ARG A 295 12.60 -13.53 -9.62
N VAL A 296 11.94 -14.53 -10.20
CA VAL A 296 10.54 -14.86 -9.88
C VAL A 296 10.47 -15.57 -8.55
N ILE A 297 9.58 -15.10 -7.68
CA ILE A 297 9.23 -15.68 -6.37
C ILE A 297 8.12 -16.71 -6.56
N ALA A 298 7.03 -16.31 -7.20
CA ALA A 298 5.87 -17.15 -7.47
C ALA A 298 5.06 -16.60 -8.66
N ASN A 299 4.27 -17.47 -9.30
CA ASN A 299 3.19 -17.00 -10.18
C ASN A 299 2.09 -16.37 -9.31
N LEU A 300 1.63 -15.18 -9.69
CA LEU A 300 0.52 -14.46 -9.08
C LEU A 300 -0.78 -14.93 -9.77
N GLN A 301 -1.69 -15.56 -9.02
CA GLN A 301 -2.89 -16.22 -9.56
C GLN A 301 -4.16 -15.46 -9.17
N THR A 302 -4.13 -14.14 -9.32
CA THR A 302 -5.30 -13.28 -9.10
C THR A 302 -6.41 -13.60 -10.10
N VAL A 303 -7.65 -13.39 -9.68
CA VAL A 303 -8.85 -13.36 -10.53
C VAL A 303 -9.59 -12.04 -10.35
N ALA A 304 -10.47 -11.72 -11.29
CA ALA A 304 -11.21 -10.45 -11.25
C ALA A 304 -11.93 -10.25 -9.90
N THR A 305 -11.71 -9.09 -9.28
CA THR A 305 -12.37 -8.73 -8.03
C THR A 305 -13.73 -8.08 -8.32
N VAL A 306 -14.81 -8.76 -7.90
CA VAL A 306 -16.19 -8.35 -8.19
C VAL A 306 -17.10 -8.55 -6.98
N ASP A 307 -18.21 -7.79 -6.92
CA ASP A 307 -19.32 -8.06 -6.02
C ASP A 307 -19.87 -9.46 -6.38
N PRO A 308 -19.81 -10.45 -5.47
CA PRO A 308 -20.19 -11.82 -5.79
C PRO A 308 -21.70 -12.01 -6.01
N ASN A 309 -22.54 -11.03 -5.62
CA ASN A 309 -23.99 -11.08 -5.84
C ASN A 309 -24.41 -10.41 -7.15
N THR A 310 -23.70 -9.36 -7.62
CA THR A 310 -24.08 -8.58 -8.82
C THR A 310 -23.12 -8.74 -10.00
N GLY A 311 -21.85 -9.09 -9.75
CA GLY A 311 -20.77 -9.08 -10.74
C GLY A 311 -20.20 -7.68 -11.02
N GLU A 312 -20.59 -6.66 -10.25
CA GLU A 312 -20.03 -5.31 -10.39
C GLU A 312 -18.54 -5.30 -10.03
N ALA A 313 -17.74 -4.58 -10.80
CA ALA A 313 -16.29 -4.50 -10.61
C ALA A 313 -15.93 -3.73 -9.33
N LEU A 314 -14.94 -4.27 -8.59
CA LEU A 314 -14.18 -3.54 -7.58
C LEU A 314 -12.79 -3.31 -8.17
N ARG A 315 -12.27 -2.09 -8.04
CA ARG A 315 -10.89 -1.79 -8.42
C ARG A 315 -10.01 -1.91 -7.19
N THR A 316 -9.00 -2.78 -7.27
CA THR A 316 -8.14 -3.19 -6.16
C THR A 316 -6.70 -3.38 -6.64
N GLY A 317 -5.74 -3.52 -5.72
CA GLY A 317 -4.34 -3.85 -6.00
C GLY A 317 -4.10 -5.32 -6.37
N ASP A 318 -4.93 -5.88 -7.23
CA ASP A 318 -4.96 -7.32 -7.54
C ASP A 318 -3.64 -7.84 -8.16
N ILE A 319 -2.89 -6.96 -8.81
CA ILE A 319 -1.56 -7.23 -9.38
C ILE A 319 -0.41 -6.52 -8.66
N ILE A 320 -0.61 -5.92 -7.49
CA ILE A 320 0.42 -5.18 -6.76
C ILE A 320 0.94 -6.02 -5.57
N PRO A 321 2.18 -6.53 -5.63
CA PRO A 321 2.79 -7.18 -4.47
C PRO A 321 3.32 -6.15 -3.48
N GLU A 322 3.07 -6.37 -2.19
CA GLU A 322 3.51 -5.50 -1.10
C GLU A 322 4.66 -6.16 -0.31
N PRO A 323 5.89 -5.59 -0.34
CA PRO A 323 7.04 -6.15 0.35
C PRO A 323 7.24 -5.60 1.77
N ALA A 324 7.92 -6.37 2.61
CA ALA A 324 8.52 -5.91 3.85
C ALA A 324 9.84 -6.62 4.14
N ILE A 325 10.65 -6.02 5.01
CA ILE A 325 11.88 -6.62 5.52
C ILE A 325 11.93 -6.50 7.04
N ASP A 326 12.30 -7.58 7.72
CA ASP A 326 12.57 -7.55 9.15
C ASP A 326 13.83 -6.70 9.42
N PRO A 327 13.70 -5.57 10.15
CA PRO A 327 14.83 -4.68 10.39
C PRO A 327 15.93 -5.30 11.28
N ALA A 328 15.65 -6.38 12.00
CA ALA A 328 16.61 -7.07 12.88
C ALA A 328 17.31 -8.23 12.17
N THR A 329 16.59 -9.00 11.36
CA THR A 329 17.10 -10.26 10.76
C THR A 329 17.39 -10.17 9.27
N GLY A 330 16.79 -9.22 8.56
CA GLY A 330 16.86 -9.13 7.09
C GLY A 330 15.95 -10.15 6.39
N GLN A 331 15.07 -10.85 7.12
CA GLN A 331 14.07 -11.71 6.52
C GLN A 331 13.13 -10.88 5.64
N LEU A 332 12.94 -11.31 4.39
CA LEU A 332 12.06 -10.68 3.42
C LEU A 332 10.67 -11.33 3.45
N TYR A 333 9.66 -10.51 3.23
CA TYR A 333 8.25 -10.89 3.12
C TYR A 333 7.66 -10.20 1.91
N VAL A 334 6.73 -10.87 1.22
CA VAL A 334 5.90 -10.25 0.19
C VAL A 334 4.50 -10.82 0.28
N VAL A 335 3.48 -9.96 0.21
CA VAL A 335 2.06 -10.32 0.20
C VAL A 335 1.37 -9.86 -1.08
N TRP A 336 0.34 -10.59 -1.52
CA TRP A 336 -0.41 -10.28 -2.73
C TRP A 336 -1.79 -10.97 -2.73
N GLN A 337 -2.69 -10.52 -3.60
CA GLN A 337 -3.98 -11.16 -3.88
C GLN A 337 -3.82 -12.42 -4.73
N ASP A 338 -4.45 -13.53 -4.32
CA ASP A 338 -4.27 -14.81 -4.99
C ASP A 338 -5.43 -15.79 -4.78
N ALA A 339 -5.92 -16.39 -5.86
CA ALA A 339 -7.03 -17.34 -5.83
C ALA A 339 -6.60 -18.82 -5.74
N ARG A 340 -5.30 -19.11 -5.56
CA ARG A 340 -4.78 -20.49 -5.54
C ARG A 340 -5.38 -21.38 -4.45
N PHE A 341 -5.84 -20.79 -3.35
CA PHE A 341 -6.26 -21.53 -2.16
C PHE A 341 -7.70 -22.05 -2.24
N ASN A 342 -8.47 -21.59 -3.24
CA ASN A 342 -9.88 -21.94 -3.41
C ASN A 342 -10.24 -22.40 -4.84
N GLY A 343 -9.23 -22.74 -5.65
CA GLY A 343 -9.39 -23.25 -7.00
C GLY A 343 -9.74 -22.18 -8.03
N GLY A 344 -9.30 -20.95 -7.84
CA GLY A 344 -9.48 -19.85 -8.81
C GLY A 344 -10.87 -19.20 -8.77
N LYS A 345 -11.55 -19.20 -7.62
CA LYS A 345 -12.92 -18.68 -7.49
C LYS A 345 -12.96 -17.22 -7.07
N TYR A 346 -12.06 -16.81 -6.18
CA TYR A 346 -11.95 -15.46 -5.65
C TYR A 346 -10.56 -15.27 -5.03
N ASP A 347 -10.10 -14.03 -4.93
CA ASP A 347 -8.80 -13.73 -4.30
C ASP A 347 -8.85 -13.88 -2.78
N GLU A 348 -7.78 -14.43 -2.25
CA GLU A 348 -7.41 -14.40 -0.84
C GLU A 348 -5.99 -13.82 -0.71
N ILE A 349 -5.48 -13.67 0.50
CA ILE A 349 -4.16 -13.06 0.72
C ILE A 349 -3.09 -14.14 0.84
N ALA A 350 -2.12 -14.09 -0.07
CA ALA A 350 -0.94 -14.93 -0.05
C ALA A 350 0.25 -14.25 0.63
N LEU A 351 1.15 -15.05 1.20
CA LEU A 351 2.47 -14.59 1.67
C LEU A 351 3.56 -15.59 1.30
N SER A 352 4.73 -15.07 0.92
CA SER A 352 5.98 -15.83 0.81
C SER A 352 7.12 -15.10 1.50
N THR A 353 8.08 -15.84 2.04
CA THR A 353 9.21 -15.29 2.80
C THR A 353 10.55 -15.85 2.35
N SER A 354 11.62 -15.10 2.60
CA SER A 354 13.00 -15.52 2.37
C SER A 354 13.89 -15.09 3.54
N SER A 355 14.62 -16.04 4.13
CA SER A 355 15.58 -15.79 5.21
C SER A 355 17.05 -15.83 4.74
N ASP A 356 17.30 -15.93 3.44
CA ASP A 356 18.63 -16.10 2.84
C ASP A 356 18.96 -15.04 1.78
N GLY A 357 18.38 -13.84 1.92
CA GLY A 357 18.62 -12.70 1.02
C GLY A 357 18.03 -12.89 -0.38
N GLY A 358 16.85 -13.52 -0.44
CA GLY A 358 16.12 -13.80 -1.67
C GLY A 358 16.65 -15.00 -2.47
N ASN A 359 17.54 -15.82 -1.89
CA ASN A 359 18.11 -16.98 -2.59
C ASN A 359 17.13 -18.12 -2.74
N SER A 360 16.29 -18.35 -1.73
CA SER A 360 15.15 -19.24 -1.77
C SER A 360 13.95 -18.58 -1.10
N TRP A 361 12.75 -19.02 -1.52
CA TRP A 361 11.48 -18.49 -1.05
C TRP A 361 10.59 -19.65 -0.57
N SER A 362 9.80 -19.41 0.48
CA SER A 362 8.81 -20.38 0.93
C SER A 362 7.72 -20.57 -0.12
N ALA A 363 7.10 -21.75 -0.16
CA ALA A 363 5.84 -21.91 -0.87
C ALA A 363 4.82 -20.87 -0.35
N PRO A 364 3.99 -20.27 -1.22
CA PRO A 364 2.99 -19.32 -0.75
C PRO A 364 2.01 -19.95 0.24
N ILE A 365 1.72 -19.24 1.33
CA ILE A 365 0.72 -19.64 2.34
C ILE A 365 -0.47 -18.68 2.34
N LEU A 366 -1.62 -19.16 2.81
CA LEU A 366 -2.82 -18.34 3.05
C LEU A 366 -2.65 -17.54 4.35
N VAL A 367 -2.96 -16.25 4.31
CA VAL A 367 -2.79 -15.31 5.44
C VAL A 367 -4.10 -14.99 6.15
N ASN A 368 -5.14 -14.65 5.39
CA ASN A 368 -6.46 -14.34 5.94
C ASN A 368 -7.21 -15.61 6.33
N THR A 369 -8.20 -15.47 7.22
CA THR A 369 -9.15 -16.53 7.54
C THR A 369 -9.99 -16.82 6.29
N PRO A 370 -10.10 -18.09 5.86
CA PRO A 370 -10.91 -18.45 4.70
C PRO A 370 -12.40 -18.37 5.04
N THR A 371 -13.05 -17.28 4.63
CA THR A 371 -14.47 -17.01 4.92
C THR A 371 -15.42 -17.46 3.81
N GLY A 372 -14.90 -17.89 2.66
CA GLY A 372 -15.72 -18.14 1.48
C GLY A 372 -15.98 -16.88 0.63
N LYS A 373 -15.37 -15.76 0.99
CA LYS A 373 -15.49 -14.45 0.34
C LYS A 373 -14.11 -13.90 0.04
N LEU A 374 -14.05 -12.99 -0.94
CA LEU A 374 -12.79 -12.41 -1.38
C LEU A 374 -12.16 -11.50 -0.31
N ALA A 375 -10.84 -11.42 -0.31
CA ALA A 375 -10.03 -10.47 0.43
C ALA A 375 -9.08 -9.73 -0.52
N PHE A 376 -8.82 -8.45 -0.28
CA PHE A 376 -8.12 -7.57 -1.22
C PHE A 376 -7.28 -6.48 -0.55
N ASN A 377 -6.42 -5.82 -1.34
CA ASN A 377 -5.44 -4.79 -0.94
C ASN A 377 -4.65 -5.15 0.33
N PRO A 378 -3.86 -6.25 0.31
CA PRO A 378 -3.07 -6.59 1.48
C PRO A 378 -1.85 -5.68 1.63
N SER A 379 -1.46 -5.33 2.86
CA SER A 379 -0.18 -4.68 3.14
C SER A 379 0.57 -5.43 4.24
N VAL A 380 1.90 -5.46 4.21
CA VAL A 380 2.71 -6.18 5.21
C VAL A 380 3.78 -5.28 5.85
N ARG A 381 3.98 -5.44 7.16
CA ARG A 381 5.08 -4.81 7.90
C ARG A 381 5.62 -5.69 9.01
N VAL A 382 6.88 -5.48 9.35
CA VAL A 382 7.55 -6.13 10.49
C VAL A 382 7.93 -5.08 11.51
N ASN A 383 7.49 -5.25 12.75
CA ASN A 383 7.81 -4.31 13.82
C ASN A 383 9.15 -4.63 14.50
N SER A 384 9.59 -3.75 15.42
CA SER A 384 10.88 -3.92 16.11
C SER A 384 10.98 -5.15 17.02
N ALA A 385 9.86 -5.85 17.30
CA ALA A 385 9.85 -7.11 18.04
C ALA A 385 9.89 -8.35 17.12
N GLY A 386 10.02 -8.17 15.80
CA GLY A 386 9.98 -9.26 14.82
C GLY A 386 8.58 -9.84 14.59
N LYS A 387 7.54 -9.14 15.05
CA LYS A 387 6.15 -9.51 14.76
C LYS A 387 5.83 -9.03 13.35
N VAL A 388 5.17 -9.88 12.56
CA VAL A 388 4.71 -9.56 11.20
C VAL A 388 3.22 -9.22 11.29
N ALA A 389 2.80 -8.11 10.71
CA ALA A 389 1.38 -7.77 10.53
C ALA A 389 1.04 -7.75 9.05
N VAL A 390 -0.17 -8.22 8.75
CA VAL A 390 -0.79 -8.07 7.43
C VAL A 390 -2.17 -7.46 7.63
N THR A 391 -2.45 -6.35 6.94
CA THR A 391 -3.78 -5.75 6.84
C THR A 391 -4.40 -6.09 5.50
N TYR A 392 -5.74 -6.11 5.41
CA TYR A 392 -6.48 -6.35 4.18
C TYR A 392 -7.96 -6.01 4.37
N TYR A 393 -8.69 -5.77 3.28
CA TYR A 393 -10.15 -5.71 3.28
C TYR A 393 -10.77 -7.07 2.95
N ASP A 394 -11.97 -7.35 3.44
CA ASP A 394 -12.78 -8.46 2.92
C ASP A 394 -14.29 -8.18 2.93
N LEU A 395 -15.03 -9.10 2.30
CA LEU A 395 -16.48 -9.07 2.17
C LEU A 395 -17.17 -10.14 3.02
N ARG A 396 -16.58 -10.56 4.16
CA ARG A 396 -17.09 -11.72 4.93
C ARG A 396 -18.52 -11.54 5.45
N ASN A 397 -18.94 -10.28 5.62
CA ASN A 397 -20.26 -9.91 6.11
C ASN A 397 -21.31 -9.72 5.00
N LEU A 398 -20.95 -9.93 3.72
CA LEU A 398 -21.90 -9.87 2.60
C LEU A 398 -22.81 -11.10 2.56
N ALA A 399 -24.08 -10.88 2.89
CA ALA A 399 -25.13 -11.88 2.79
C ALA A 399 -25.35 -12.31 1.33
N ALA A 400 -25.65 -13.60 1.12
CA ALA A 400 -25.94 -14.10 -0.22
C ALA A 400 -27.22 -13.46 -0.78
N GLY A 401 -27.15 -12.91 -1.99
CA GLY A 401 -28.26 -12.24 -2.65
C GLY A 401 -28.53 -10.80 -2.19
N ASP A 402 -27.74 -10.25 -1.27
CA ASP A 402 -27.80 -8.81 -0.98
C ASP A 402 -27.14 -8.02 -2.11
N THR A 403 -27.93 -7.23 -2.82
CA THR A 403 -27.45 -6.37 -3.90
C THR A 403 -27.52 -4.88 -3.54
N SER A 404 -28.05 -4.57 -2.35
CA SER A 404 -28.34 -3.20 -1.89
C SER A 404 -27.13 -2.51 -1.29
N THR A 405 -26.28 -3.28 -0.60
CA THR A 405 -25.03 -2.80 0.00
C THR A 405 -23.91 -3.79 -0.28
N LEU A 406 -22.67 -3.32 -0.18
CA LEU A 406 -21.46 -4.14 -0.26
C LEU A 406 -20.67 -3.98 1.05
N PRO A 407 -21.11 -4.63 2.15
CA PRO A 407 -20.44 -4.53 3.45
C PRO A 407 -19.00 -5.01 3.35
N THR A 408 -18.09 -4.08 3.62
CA THR A 408 -16.65 -4.27 3.56
C THR A 408 -16.06 -3.93 4.91
N ASP A 409 -15.12 -4.75 5.35
CA ASP A 409 -14.45 -4.64 6.64
C ASP A 409 -12.94 -4.61 6.45
N TYR A 410 -12.23 -3.89 7.32
CA TYR A 410 -10.77 -3.83 7.32
C TYR A 410 -10.21 -4.59 8.52
N TRP A 411 -9.26 -5.48 8.26
CA TRP A 411 -8.74 -6.44 9.23
C TRP A 411 -7.22 -6.34 9.34
N MET A 412 -6.69 -6.76 10.49
CA MET A 412 -5.27 -7.03 10.69
C MET A 412 -5.09 -8.44 11.26
N THR A 413 -4.20 -9.23 10.68
CA THR A 413 -3.72 -10.48 11.25
C THR A 413 -2.24 -10.37 11.55
N THR A 414 -1.74 -11.14 12.51
CA THR A 414 -0.33 -11.07 12.90
C THR A 414 0.30 -12.42 13.12
N SER A 415 1.59 -12.51 12.84
CA SER A 415 2.45 -13.67 13.06
C SER A 415 3.58 -13.32 14.02
N ALA A 416 3.86 -14.22 14.97
CA ALA A 416 4.98 -14.13 15.90
C ALA A 416 6.09 -15.18 15.59
N ASP A 417 5.96 -15.91 14.48
CA ASP A 417 6.83 -17.03 14.11
C ASP A 417 7.54 -16.82 12.76
N GLY A 418 7.74 -15.55 12.38
CA GLY A 418 8.39 -15.16 11.13
C GLY A 418 7.53 -15.40 9.89
N GLY A 419 6.21 -15.20 10.01
CA GLY A 419 5.26 -15.33 8.90
C GLY A 419 4.91 -16.77 8.53
N LYS A 420 5.13 -17.75 9.42
CA LYS A 420 4.80 -19.16 9.13
C LYS A 420 3.33 -19.48 9.41
N THR A 421 2.75 -18.86 10.42
CA THR A 421 1.33 -19.04 10.77
C THR A 421 0.65 -17.71 11.05
N PHE A 422 -0.61 -17.64 10.62
CA PHE A 422 -1.56 -16.54 10.86
C PHE A 422 -2.88 -17.14 11.37
N GLY A 423 -3.76 -16.31 11.95
CA GLY A 423 -5.09 -16.77 12.37
C GLY A 423 -5.72 -16.00 13.54
N ASN A 424 -4.98 -15.08 14.17
CA ASN A 424 -5.54 -14.15 15.16
C ASN A 424 -5.83 -12.81 14.49
N GLU A 425 -7.05 -12.64 14.04
CA GLU A 425 -7.51 -11.42 13.37
C GLU A 425 -8.04 -10.40 14.37
N THR A 426 -7.70 -9.14 14.11
CA THR A 426 -8.23 -7.95 14.77
C THR A 426 -9.08 -7.20 13.77
N HIS A 427 -10.34 -6.96 14.10
CA HIS A 427 -11.22 -6.08 13.33
C HIS A 427 -10.77 -4.64 13.55
N LEU A 428 -10.37 -3.95 12.49
CA LEU A 428 -9.93 -2.55 12.57
C LEU A 428 -11.07 -1.58 12.30
N ALA A 429 -11.92 -1.89 11.32
CA ALA A 429 -13.03 -1.04 10.92
C ALA A 429 -14.09 -1.77 10.10
N GLY A 430 -15.27 -1.15 10.02
CA GLY A 430 -16.41 -1.63 9.23
C GLY A 430 -17.53 -2.24 10.09
N SER A 431 -18.57 -2.80 9.44
CA SER A 431 -18.73 -2.81 7.99
C SER A 431 -19.10 -1.42 7.45
N PHE A 432 -18.49 -1.02 6.34
CA PHE A 432 -18.90 0.14 5.53
C PHE A 432 -19.39 -0.32 4.15
N ASP A 433 -20.28 0.43 3.52
CA ASP A 433 -20.82 0.11 2.20
C ASP A 433 -19.89 0.60 1.08
N LEU A 434 -19.13 -0.33 0.49
CA LEU A 434 -18.18 -0.03 -0.57
C LEU A 434 -18.87 0.54 -1.84
N LYS A 435 -20.18 0.34 -2.03
CA LYS A 435 -20.90 0.93 -3.17
C LYS A 435 -20.99 2.46 -3.12
N THR A 436 -20.63 3.07 -1.99
CA THR A 436 -20.53 4.53 -1.86
C THR A 436 -19.22 5.11 -2.39
N ALA A 437 -18.19 4.26 -2.62
CA ALA A 437 -16.89 4.69 -3.11
C ALA A 437 -16.97 5.36 -4.50
N PRO A 438 -16.01 6.23 -4.87
CA PRO A 438 -15.90 6.72 -6.24
C PRO A 438 -15.81 5.54 -7.22
N TYR A 439 -16.47 5.68 -8.37
CA TYR A 439 -16.45 4.65 -9.42
C TYR A 439 -15.42 5.01 -10.49
N ALA A 440 -14.29 4.30 -10.51
CA ALA A 440 -13.18 4.52 -11.43
C ALA A 440 -12.73 3.18 -12.04
N GLU A 441 -13.53 2.66 -12.98
CA GLU A 441 -13.43 1.29 -13.53
C GLU A 441 -13.85 0.17 -12.55
N GLY A 442 -14.36 0.58 -11.39
CA GLY A 442 -14.86 -0.24 -10.31
C GLY A 442 -15.05 0.64 -9.07
N TYR A 443 -15.73 0.14 -8.04
CA TYR A 443 -15.72 0.81 -6.74
C TYR A 443 -14.30 0.85 -6.20
N PHE A 444 -13.83 2.05 -5.81
CA PHE A 444 -12.40 2.29 -5.63
C PHE A 444 -12.08 3.00 -4.31
N VAL A 445 -11.33 2.31 -3.45
CA VAL A 445 -10.73 2.88 -2.22
C VAL A 445 -9.20 3.03 -2.35
N GLY A 446 -8.60 2.32 -3.31
CA GLY A 446 -7.19 2.41 -3.66
C GLY A 446 -6.70 1.13 -4.31
N ASP A 447 -5.54 1.19 -4.98
CA ASP A 447 -4.79 0.00 -5.36
C ASP A 447 -3.85 -0.47 -4.22
N TYR A 448 -3.69 0.33 -3.16
CA TYR A 448 -2.91 0.01 -1.96
C TYR A 448 -3.43 0.78 -0.75
N GLU A 449 -3.05 0.33 0.45
CA GLU A 449 -3.31 1.01 1.72
C GLU A 449 -2.02 1.13 2.55
N GLY A 450 -2.01 2.02 3.53
CA GLY A 450 -0.87 2.25 4.40
C GLY A 450 -0.84 1.30 5.61
N LEU A 451 0.35 0.77 5.89
CA LEU A 451 0.67 0.10 7.15
C LEU A 451 2.11 0.45 7.53
N GLU A 452 2.34 0.85 8.78
CA GLU A 452 3.71 1.07 9.28
C GLU A 452 3.92 0.53 10.70
N ALA A 453 5.16 0.14 11.02
CA ALA A 453 5.56 -0.20 12.37
C ALA A 453 5.87 1.06 13.20
N ARG A 454 5.37 1.10 14.43
CA ARG A 454 5.66 2.14 15.42
C ARG A 454 6.18 1.48 16.69
N GLY A 455 7.50 1.29 16.75
CA GLY A 455 8.13 0.51 17.81
C GLY A 455 7.65 -0.94 17.76
N THR A 456 6.94 -1.40 18.80
CA THR A 456 6.37 -2.77 18.89
C THR A 456 4.90 -2.83 18.48
N SER A 457 4.32 -1.72 18.04
CA SER A 457 2.95 -1.63 17.55
C SER A 457 2.92 -1.41 16.04
N PHE A 458 1.73 -1.47 15.46
CA PHE A 458 1.47 -1.16 14.06
C PHE A 458 0.52 0.02 13.97
N LEU A 459 0.62 0.78 12.89
CA LEU A 459 -0.25 1.88 12.52
C LEU A 459 -0.85 1.57 11.14
N PRO A 460 -2.05 0.98 11.09
CA PRO A 460 -2.86 0.94 9.87
C PRO A 460 -3.33 2.36 9.48
N PHE A 461 -3.31 2.65 8.19
CA PHE A 461 -3.71 3.93 7.61
C PHE A 461 -4.44 3.66 6.29
N PHE A 462 -5.75 3.88 6.24
CA PHE A 462 -6.61 3.25 5.25
C PHE A 462 -7.85 4.07 4.92
N VAL A 463 -8.47 3.80 3.77
CA VAL A 463 -9.71 4.46 3.35
C VAL A 463 -10.96 3.67 3.76
N GLN A 464 -12.04 4.38 4.12
CA GLN A 464 -13.38 3.82 4.26
C GLN A 464 -14.39 4.67 3.49
N THR A 465 -15.51 4.08 3.11
CA THR A 465 -16.62 4.87 2.57
C THR A 465 -17.49 5.45 3.68
N ASN A 466 -18.03 6.65 3.46
CA ASN A 466 -19.07 7.19 4.31
C ASN A 466 -20.44 6.69 3.85
N SER A 467 -20.75 5.43 4.18
CA SER A 467 -21.95 4.70 3.76
C SER A 467 -23.19 5.58 3.52
N GLY A 468 -23.63 5.66 2.26
CA GLY A 468 -24.81 6.42 1.83
C GLY A 468 -24.60 7.92 1.60
N ASN A 469 -23.40 8.45 1.83
CA ASN A 469 -23.06 9.86 1.61
C ASN A 469 -22.21 10.05 0.35
N THR A 470 -22.86 10.19 -0.80
CA THR A 470 -22.15 10.41 -2.09
C THR A 470 -21.55 11.81 -2.26
N ALA A 471 -21.82 12.74 -1.34
CA ALA A 471 -21.18 14.07 -1.33
C ALA A 471 -19.84 14.07 -0.57
N ASN A 472 -19.59 13.04 0.25
CA ASN A 472 -18.34 12.76 0.93
C ASN A 472 -18.07 11.26 0.82
N PRO A 473 -17.82 10.72 -0.39
CA PRO A 473 -17.90 9.28 -0.64
C PRO A 473 -16.93 8.45 0.20
N THR A 474 -15.72 8.96 0.44
CA THR A 474 -14.68 8.28 1.22
C THR A 474 -14.07 9.22 2.26
N ASP A 475 -13.25 8.65 3.15
CA ASP A 475 -12.38 9.37 4.09
C ASP A 475 -11.19 8.47 4.44
N VAL A 476 -10.06 9.08 4.81
CA VAL A 476 -8.84 8.43 5.30
C VAL A 476 -8.86 8.34 6.82
N PHE A 477 -8.49 7.17 7.36
CA PHE A 477 -8.45 6.87 8.79
C PHE A 477 -7.10 6.29 9.21
N ALA A 478 -6.72 6.52 10.47
CA ALA A 478 -5.58 5.90 11.13
C ALA A 478 -6.03 5.07 12.34
N ALA A 479 -5.37 3.95 12.64
CA ALA A 479 -5.62 3.15 13.85
C ALA A 479 -4.35 3.05 14.74
N PRO A 480 -4.00 4.13 15.47
CA PRO A 480 -2.72 4.29 16.20
C PRO A 480 -2.53 3.53 17.52
#